data_AF-A7T1F8-F1
#
_entry.id   AF-A7T1F8-F1
#
_cell.length_a   1.000
_cell.length_b   1.000
_cell.length_c   1.000
_cell.angle_alpha   90.00
_cell.angle_beta   90.00
_cell.angle_gamma   90.00
#
_symmetry.space_group_name_H-M   'P 1'
#
loop_
_entity.id
_entity.type
_entity.pdbx_description
1 polymer ?
#
loop_
_entity_poly.entity_id
_entity_poly.type
_entity_poly.pdbx_seq_one_letter_code
_entity_poly.pdbx_strand_id
1 'polypeptide(L)'
;METLENNDYFETDWLTMKIPDEALDAKYKENKELHRATEDLANSAREKIVTSFQIKHACTEARDQWSRCATRGIVTEASKGVTTNVFLSKVGTGTTWKILLSLNILFKIQREVRDYIKFLQKDFDKIRDRLCGQINYEHKANLAKIQHETRQETTEKLTQLYSEQLIRCKFCAACGKADGKKTGSGSLMVCSGCLDCWYCDRGCQLRDWERHNVDCKF
;
A
#
# COMPACT_ATOMS: atom_id res chain seq x y z
N MET A 1 10.06 0.89 -47.54
CA MET A 1 9.65 -0.17 -46.61
C MET A 1 10.93 -0.92 -46.23
N GLU A 2 11.63 -0.42 -45.22
CA GLU A 2 12.84 -1.05 -44.69
C GLU A 2 12.47 -1.82 -43.43
N THR A 3 12.87 -3.08 -43.39
CA THR A 3 12.59 -4.06 -42.34
C THR A 3 13.55 -3.85 -41.17
N LEU A 4 13.01 -3.43 -40.03
CA LEU A 4 13.65 -3.48 -38.71
C LEU A 4 13.58 -4.92 -38.19
N GLU A 5 14.56 -5.74 -38.57
CA GLU A 5 14.80 -7.04 -37.94
C GLU A 5 16.20 -7.06 -37.33
N ASN A 6 16.32 -7.71 -36.18
CA ASN A 6 17.49 -7.86 -35.30
C ASN A 6 17.57 -6.86 -34.15
N ASN A 7 16.68 -7.07 -33.17
CA ASN A 7 16.91 -6.66 -31.80
C ASN A 7 17.06 -7.93 -30.93
N ASP A 8 18.20 -8.60 -31.07
CA ASP A 8 18.67 -9.62 -30.11
C ASP A 8 19.09 -8.88 -28.83
N TYR A 9 18.07 -8.48 -28.07
CA TYR A 9 18.22 -7.75 -26.83
C TYR A 9 18.59 -8.75 -25.73
N PHE A 10 19.89 -8.79 -25.41
CA PHE A 10 20.49 -9.24 -24.15
C PHE A 10 19.48 -9.67 -23.07
N GLU A 11 19.17 -10.97 -23.00
CA GLU A 11 18.66 -11.62 -21.79
C GLU A 11 19.80 -11.68 -20.75
N THR A 12 20.19 -10.53 -20.20
CA THR A 12 21.10 -10.51 -19.05
C THR A 12 20.30 -10.83 -17.80
N ASP A 13 20.56 -12.00 -17.22
CA ASP A 13 21.04 -12.23 -15.84
C ASP A 13 20.58 -11.36 -14.63
N TRP A 14 19.59 -10.46 -14.75
CA TRP A 14 19.07 -9.65 -13.63
C TRP A 14 18.31 -10.48 -12.58
N LEU A 15 18.00 -11.75 -12.89
CA LEU A 15 17.27 -12.68 -12.00
C LEU A 15 18.13 -13.27 -10.87
N THR A 16 19.44 -12.98 -10.81
CA THR A 16 20.35 -13.60 -9.82
C THR A 16 20.84 -12.69 -8.71
N MET A 17 20.34 -11.45 -8.61
CA MET A 17 20.56 -10.63 -7.42
C MET A 17 19.75 -11.16 -6.24
N LYS A 18 20.34 -12.17 -5.60
CA LYS A 18 19.90 -12.72 -4.33
C LYS A 18 20.06 -11.64 -3.28
N ILE A 19 18.95 -11.00 -2.93
CA ILE A 19 18.81 -10.36 -1.62
C ILE A 19 19.21 -11.44 -0.61
N PRO A 20 20.14 -11.17 0.34
CA PRO A 20 20.51 -12.17 1.33
C PRO A 20 19.25 -12.69 2.01
N ASP A 21 19.01 -14.00 1.91
CA ASP A 21 17.76 -14.64 2.37
C ASP A 21 17.42 -14.25 3.82
N GLU A 22 18.46 -14.03 4.64
CA GLU A 22 18.37 -13.59 6.04
C GLU A 22 17.69 -12.22 6.23
N ALA A 23 17.99 -11.24 5.36
CA ALA A 23 17.41 -9.91 5.44
C ALA A 23 15.94 -9.88 4.99
N LEU A 24 15.60 -10.75 4.03
CA LEU A 24 14.23 -10.93 3.56
C LEU A 24 13.37 -11.63 4.63
N ASP A 25 13.92 -12.67 5.26
CA ASP A 25 13.27 -13.41 6.34
C ASP A 25 13.00 -12.54 7.57
N ALA A 26 13.94 -11.67 7.95
CA ALA A 26 13.74 -10.74 9.07
C ALA A 26 12.57 -9.77 8.80
N LYS A 27 12.52 -9.16 7.61
CA LYS A 27 11.42 -8.27 7.20
C LYS A 27 10.10 -9.01 7.10
N TYR A 28 10.11 -10.25 6.60
CA TYR A 28 8.91 -11.09 6.53
C TYR A 28 8.37 -11.41 7.93
N LYS A 29 9.25 -11.71 8.88
CA LYS A 29 8.88 -11.99 10.27
C LYS A 29 8.28 -10.75 10.96
N GLU A 30 8.89 -9.58 10.81
CA GLU A 30 8.37 -8.32 11.37
C GLU A 30 6.98 -7.99 10.81
N ASN A 31 6.80 -8.10 9.50
CA ASN A 31 5.51 -7.85 8.86
C ASN A 31 4.43 -8.86 9.31
N LYS A 32 4.80 -10.12 9.52
CA LYS A 32 3.92 -11.16 10.07
C LYS A 32 3.50 -10.89 11.52
N GLU A 33 4.36 -10.30 12.35
CA GLU A 33 4.03 -9.90 13.71
C GLU A 33 3.10 -8.67 13.72
N LEU A 34 3.36 -7.68 12.88
CA LEU A 34 2.49 -6.52 12.70
C LEU A 34 1.09 -6.92 12.22
N HIS A 35 1.00 -7.87 11.28
CA HIS A 35 -0.28 -8.36 10.79
C HIS A 35 -1.10 -9.06 11.89
N ARG A 36 -0.45 -9.89 12.72
CA ARG A 36 -1.08 -10.53 13.88
C ARG A 36 -1.59 -9.51 14.90
N ALA A 37 -0.79 -8.51 15.25
CA ALA A 37 -1.21 -7.45 16.18
C ALA A 37 -2.43 -6.67 15.65
N THR A 38 -2.47 -6.43 14.34
CA THR A 38 -3.61 -5.74 13.68
C THR A 38 -4.87 -6.61 13.70
N GLU A 39 -4.72 -7.92 13.50
CA GLU A 39 -5.83 -8.89 13.54
C GLU A 39 -6.42 -9.04 14.95
N ASP A 40 -5.57 -9.07 15.99
CA ASP A 40 -6.00 -9.12 17.39
C ASP A 40 -6.81 -7.87 17.77
N LEU A 41 -6.36 -6.68 17.34
CA LEU A 41 -7.09 -5.42 17.56
C LEU A 41 -8.46 -5.44 16.85
N ALA A 42 -8.49 -5.94 15.62
CA ALA A 42 -9.73 -6.07 14.84
C ALA A 42 -10.71 -7.06 15.49
N ASN A 43 -10.23 -8.19 16.02
CA ASN A 43 -11.05 -9.16 16.72
C ASN A 43 -11.61 -8.59 18.03
N SER A 44 -10.80 -7.89 18.82
CA SER A 44 -11.27 -7.19 20.01
C SER A 44 -12.36 -6.14 19.70
N ALA A 45 -12.21 -5.41 18.58
CA ALA A 45 -13.23 -4.48 18.12
C ALA A 45 -14.53 -5.19 17.69
N ARG A 46 -14.43 -6.34 16.99
CA ARG A 46 -15.59 -7.15 16.60
C ARG A 46 -16.36 -7.67 17.81
N GLU A 47 -15.68 -8.14 18.85
CA GLU A 47 -16.34 -8.59 20.09
C GLU A 47 -17.14 -7.48 20.78
N LYS A 48 -16.58 -6.26 20.82
CA LYS A 48 -17.29 -5.07 21.35
C LYS A 48 -18.51 -4.69 20.50
N ILE A 49 -18.43 -4.88 19.18
CA ILE A 49 -19.55 -4.65 18.28
C ILE A 49 -20.65 -5.71 18.50
N VAL A 50 -20.28 -6.99 18.56
CA VAL A 50 -21.21 -8.10 18.78
C VAL A 50 -21.97 -7.94 20.09
N THR A 51 -21.28 -7.61 21.18
CA THR A 51 -21.92 -7.34 22.47
C THR A 51 -22.89 -6.15 22.39
N SER A 52 -22.56 -5.08 21.65
CA SER A 52 -23.50 -3.97 21.41
C SER A 52 -24.76 -4.39 20.64
N PHE A 53 -24.61 -5.29 19.65
CA PHE A 53 -25.73 -5.82 18.87
C PHE A 53 -26.63 -6.73 19.72
N GLN A 54 -26.04 -7.58 20.58
CA GLN A 54 -26.79 -8.42 21.51
C GLN A 54 -27.64 -7.58 22.47
N ILE A 55 -27.08 -6.49 23.01
CA ILE A 55 -27.83 -5.54 23.86
C ILE A 55 -28.99 -4.92 23.07
N LYS A 56 -28.76 -4.49 21.83
CA LYS A 56 -29.80 -3.92 20.95
C LYS A 56 -30.90 -4.94 20.62
N HIS A 57 -30.53 -6.19 20.37
CA HIS A 57 -31.48 -7.28 20.11
C HIS A 57 -32.36 -7.53 21.34
N ALA A 58 -31.75 -7.71 22.52
CA ALA A 58 -32.47 -7.90 23.79
C ALA A 58 -33.45 -6.75 24.07
N CYS A 59 -33.04 -5.50 23.83
CA CYS A 59 -33.92 -4.34 23.93
C CYS A 59 -35.10 -4.38 22.94
N THR A 60 -34.87 -4.89 21.73
CA THR A 60 -35.91 -5.01 20.69
C THR A 60 -36.89 -6.13 21.03
N GLU A 61 -36.40 -7.29 21.48
CA GLU A 61 -37.25 -8.39 21.94
C GLU A 61 -38.12 -7.98 23.13
N ALA A 62 -37.56 -7.26 24.10
CA ALA A 62 -38.31 -6.73 25.23
C ALA A 62 -39.44 -5.78 24.77
N ARG A 63 -39.15 -4.90 23.80
CA ARG A 63 -40.15 -4.00 23.19
C ARG A 63 -41.24 -4.77 22.45
N ASP A 64 -40.89 -5.81 21.70
CA ASP A 64 -41.83 -6.59 20.90
C ASP A 64 -42.67 -7.52 21.79
N GLN A 65 -42.10 -8.05 22.87
CA GLN A 65 -42.82 -8.76 23.92
C GLN A 65 -43.86 -7.83 24.58
N TRP A 66 -43.46 -6.60 24.93
CA TRP A 66 -44.37 -5.59 25.45
C TRP A 66 -45.49 -5.24 24.46
N SER A 67 -45.15 -5.05 23.18
CA SER A 67 -46.14 -4.75 22.12
C SER A 67 -47.14 -5.90 21.96
N ARG A 68 -46.68 -7.16 22.02
CA ARG A 68 -47.57 -8.34 21.99
C ARG A 68 -48.50 -8.41 23.21
N CYS A 69 -48.02 -8.02 24.39
CA CYS A 69 -48.86 -7.88 25.58
C CYS A 69 -49.93 -6.79 25.41
N ALA A 70 -49.60 -5.67 24.74
CA ALA A 70 -50.56 -4.60 24.46
C ALA A 70 -51.64 -5.05 23.44
N THR A 71 -51.25 -5.74 22.37
CA THR A 71 -52.16 -6.17 21.28
C THR A 71 -53.10 -7.32 21.67
N ARG A 72 -52.72 -8.18 22.62
CA ARG A 72 -53.55 -9.31 23.12
C ARG A 72 -54.73 -8.89 24.02
N GLY A 73 -55.12 -7.62 24.00
CA GLY A 73 -56.36 -7.18 24.64
C GLY A 73 -56.30 -6.97 26.14
N ILE A 74 -55.11 -6.80 26.71
CA ILE A 74 -54.99 -6.11 28.01
C ILE A 74 -55.21 -4.59 27.83
N VAL A 75 -55.24 -4.08 26.58
CA VAL A 75 -55.36 -2.63 26.26
C VAL A 75 -56.38 -2.34 25.12
N THR A 76 -57.29 -3.26 24.78
CA THR A 76 -58.15 -3.11 23.57
C THR A 76 -59.42 -2.25 23.73
N GLU A 77 -59.67 -1.58 24.85
CA GLU A 77 -60.85 -0.71 25.01
C GLU A 77 -60.53 0.79 25.12
N ALA A 78 -59.40 1.25 24.58
CA ALA A 78 -59.01 2.66 24.66
C ALA A 78 -59.07 3.46 23.34
N SER A 79 -59.28 2.85 22.16
CA SER A 79 -59.02 3.55 20.88
C SER A 79 -60.20 3.71 19.91
N LYS A 80 -61.44 3.43 20.31
CA LYS A 80 -62.62 3.77 19.51
C LYS A 80 -63.47 4.80 20.23
N GLY A 81 -63.18 6.08 20.02
CA GLY A 81 -64.15 7.20 20.03
C GLY A 81 -65.18 7.34 21.16
N VAL A 82 -65.08 6.55 22.23
CA VAL A 82 -65.90 6.65 23.42
C VAL A 82 -65.10 7.52 24.36
N THR A 83 -65.67 8.68 24.67
CA THR A 83 -65.33 9.56 25.78
C THR A 83 -64.41 8.87 26.80
N THR A 84 -63.19 9.38 26.92
CA THR A 84 -62.13 8.96 27.84
C THR A 84 -62.55 8.89 29.32
N ASN A 85 -63.81 9.18 29.64
CA ASN A 85 -64.41 9.10 30.97
C ASN A 85 -64.99 7.73 31.37
N VAL A 86 -65.19 6.77 30.46
CA VAL A 86 -65.90 5.52 30.84
C VAL A 86 -64.96 4.35 31.14
N PHE A 87 -63.79 4.26 30.50
CA PHE A 87 -62.89 3.11 30.69
C PHE A 87 -61.92 3.23 31.88
N LEU A 88 -61.74 4.44 32.43
CA LEU A 88 -60.96 4.68 33.65
C LEU A 88 -61.71 4.27 34.94
N SER A 89 -62.96 3.84 34.83
CA SER A 89 -63.78 3.45 35.99
C SER A 89 -63.61 1.99 36.43
N LYS A 90 -62.99 1.12 35.61
CA LYS A 90 -62.89 -0.33 35.92
C LYS A 90 -61.48 -0.92 35.93
N VAL A 91 -60.52 -0.30 35.26
CA VAL A 91 -59.10 -0.65 35.45
C VAL A 91 -58.54 0.40 36.40
N GLY A 92 -58.28 0.00 37.65
CA GLY A 92 -57.82 0.91 38.71
C GLY A 92 -56.79 1.89 38.17
N THR A 93 -57.09 3.18 38.29
CA THR A 93 -56.35 4.31 37.68
C THR A 93 -54.83 4.27 37.92
N GLY A 94 -54.35 3.48 38.88
CA GLY A 94 -52.93 3.27 39.16
C GLY A 94 -52.13 2.50 38.10
N THR A 95 -52.69 1.58 37.30
CA THR A 95 -51.89 0.72 36.39
C THR A 95 -51.58 1.39 35.05
N THR A 96 -52.51 2.11 34.45
CA THR A 96 -52.31 2.80 33.16
C THR A 96 -51.25 3.90 33.26
N TRP A 97 -51.26 4.66 34.35
CA TRP A 97 -50.24 5.70 34.61
C TRP A 97 -48.84 5.12 34.77
N LYS A 98 -48.70 3.95 35.42
CA LYS A 98 -47.41 3.24 35.54
C LYS A 98 -46.85 2.81 34.19
N ILE A 99 -47.70 2.37 33.26
CA ILE A 99 -47.27 1.97 31.90
C ILE A 99 -46.78 3.18 31.11
N LEU A 100 -47.53 4.29 31.12
CA LEU A 100 -47.15 5.51 30.41
C LEU A 100 -45.84 6.12 30.96
N LEU A 101 -45.67 6.09 32.28
CA LEU A 101 -44.44 6.54 32.92
C LEU A 101 -43.24 5.68 32.47
N SER A 102 -43.40 4.35 32.47
CA SER A 102 -42.36 3.42 32.01
C SER A 102 -41.98 3.63 30.54
N LEU A 103 -42.94 3.86 29.65
CA LEU A 103 -42.66 4.15 28.24
C LEU A 103 -41.89 5.47 28.06
N ASN A 104 -42.27 6.53 28.78
CA ASN A 104 -41.55 7.80 28.72
C ASN A 104 -40.09 7.65 29.19
N ILE A 105 -39.86 6.88 30.25
CA ILE A 105 -38.52 6.55 30.72
C ILE A 105 -37.74 5.78 29.64
N LEU A 106 -38.35 4.76 29.02
CA LEU A 106 -37.71 3.99 27.94
C LEU A 106 -37.36 4.86 26.73
N PHE A 107 -38.25 5.76 26.29
CA PHE A 107 -37.96 6.68 25.19
C PHE A 107 -36.82 7.65 25.51
N LYS A 108 -36.76 8.17 26.75
CA LYS A 108 -35.64 8.99 27.20
C LYS A 108 -34.33 8.21 27.17
N ILE A 109 -34.30 7.00 27.73
CA ILE A 109 -33.11 6.14 27.70
C ILE A 109 -32.69 5.83 26.26
N GLN A 110 -33.63 5.46 25.38
CA GLN A 110 -33.33 5.19 23.97
C GLN A 110 -32.74 6.38 23.23
N ARG A 111 -33.20 7.60 23.57
CA ARG A 111 -32.65 8.84 23.00
C ARG A 111 -31.22 9.05 23.48
N GLU A 112 -30.96 8.98 24.78
CA GLU A 112 -29.61 9.13 25.34
C GLU A 112 -28.63 8.09 24.78
N VAL A 113 -29.05 6.82 24.68
CA VAL A 113 -28.25 5.75 24.07
C VAL A 113 -27.94 6.05 22.61
N ARG A 114 -28.92 6.54 21.83
CA ARG A 114 -28.70 6.90 20.43
C ARG A 114 -27.71 8.04 20.28
N ASP A 115 -27.84 9.08 21.11
CA ASP A 115 -26.96 10.24 21.07
C ASP A 115 -25.53 9.87 21.51
N TYR A 116 -25.40 8.99 22.50
CA TYR A 116 -24.11 8.40 22.89
C TYR A 116 -23.48 7.54 21.78
N ILE A 117 -24.26 6.71 21.08
CA ILE A 117 -23.77 5.94 19.92
C ILE A 117 -23.22 6.87 18.83
N LYS A 118 -23.93 7.95 18.51
CA LYS A 118 -23.47 8.94 17.52
C LYS A 118 -22.17 9.62 17.97
N PHE A 119 -22.05 9.94 19.25
CA PHE A 119 -20.83 10.50 19.82
C PHE A 119 -19.65 9.53 19.65
N LEU A 120 -19.83 8.26 20.02
CA LEU A 120 -18.82 7.23 19.84
C LEU A 120 -18.42 7.06 18.36
N GLN A 121 -19.40 6.99 17.46
CA GLN A 121 -19.13 6.87 16.01
C GLN A 121 -18.26 8.02 15.50
N LYS A 122 -18.58 9.26 15.91
CA LYS A 122 -17.79 10.44 15.54
C LYS A 122 -16.35 10.36 16.02
N ASP A 123 -16.11 9.87 17.25
CA ASP A 123 -14.75 9.74 17.77
C ASP A 123 -13.99 8.57 17.13
N PHE A 124 -14.67 7.46 16.85
CA PHE A 124 -14.10 6.36 16.06
C PHE A 124 -13.68 6.83 14.65
N ASP A 125 -14.53 7.59 13.96
CA ASP A 125 -14.21 8.14 12.64
C ASP A 125 -12.98 9.06 12.71
N LYS A 126 -12.88 9.95 13.70
CA LYS A 126 -11.68 10.79 13.90
C LYS A 126 -10.41 9.97 14.13
N ILE A 127 -10.49 8.91 14.95
CA ILE A 127 -9.34 8.03 15.22
C ILE A 127 -8.93 7.31 13.93
N ARG A 128 -9.91 6.74 13.22
CA ARG A 128 -9.68 6.08 11.93
C ARG A 128 -9.00 7.02 10.95
N ASP A 129 -9.52 8.24 10.78
CA ASP A 129 -8.99 9.20 9.82
C ASP A 129 -7.55 9.62 10.17
N ARG A 130 -7.23 9.78 11.46
CA ARG A 130 -5.85 10.03 11.93
C ARG A 130 -4.91 8.87 11.60
N LEU A 131 -5.32 7.64 11.91
CA LEU A 131 -4.51 6.45 11.62
C LEU A 131 -4.31 6.27 10.12
N CYS A 132 -5.36 6.42 9.31
CA CYS A 132 -5.25 6.39 7.85
C CYS A 132 -4.30 7.48 7.33
N GLY A 133 -4.34 8.68 7.91
CA GLY A 133 -3.41 9.76 7.57
C GLY A 133 -1.95 9.40 7.86
N GLN A 134 -1.67 8.85 9.05
CA GLN A 134 -0.32 8.42 9.45
C GLN A 134 0.20 7.28 8.55
N ILE A 135 -0.61 6.24 8.34
CA ILE A 135 -0.26 5.11 7.48
C ILE A 135 0.04 5.58 6.05
N ASN A 136 -0.81 6.45 5.49
CA ASN A 136 -0.62 6.97 4.14
C ASN A 136 0.66 7.83 4.02
N TYR A 137 0.97 8.61 5.05
CA TYR A 137 2.19 9.42 5.09
C TYR A 137 3.44 8.54 5.14
N GLU A 138 3.49 7.58 6.06
CA GLU A 138 4.61 6.64 6.20
C GLU A 138 4.79 5.79 4.95
N HIS A 139 3.70 5.28 4.36
CA HIS A 139 3.75 4.52 3.13
C HIS A 139 4.34 5.33 1.97
N LYS A 140 3.93 6.59 1.81
CA LYS A 140 4.50 7.48 0.78
C LYS A 140 5.98 7.77 1.02
N ALA A 141 6.38 8.01 2.27
CA ALA A 141 7.77 8.25 2.63
C ALA A 141 8.64 7.01 2.33
N ASN A 142 8.17 5.82 2.71
CA ASN A 142 8.84 4.56 2.43
C ASN A 142 8.95 4.28 0.93
N LEU A 143 7.89 4.54 0.16
CA LEU A 143 7.90 4.39 -1.30
C LEU A 143 8.94 5.32 -1.94
N ALA A 144 9.02 6.58 -1.50
CA ALA A 144 10.02 7.52 -1.99
C ALA A 144 11.45 7.08 -1.67
N LYS A 145 11.67 6.52 -0.47
CA LYS A 145 12.96 5.96 -0.05
C LYS A 145 13.36 4.77 -0.93
N ILE A 146 12.46 3.81 -1.14
CA ILE A 146 12.70 2.65 -2.01
C ILE A 146 13.04 3.11 -3.43
N GLN A 147 12.27 4.05 -4.00
CA GLN A 147 12.55 4.60 -5.33
C GLN A 147 13.90 5.30 -5.44
N HIS A 148 14.36 5.94 -4.36
CA HIS A 148 15.69 6.55 -4.32
C HIS A 148 16.78 5.48 -4.30
N GLU A 149 16.68 4.49 -3.41
CA GLU A 149 17.62 3.37 -3.29
C GLU A 149 17.71 2.58 -4.61
N THR A 150 16.58 2.25 -5.23
CA THR A 150 16.56 1.56 -6.54
C THR A 150 17.23 2.39 -7.64
N ARG A 151 17.04 3.71 -7.64
CA ARG A 151 17.71 4.60 -8.62
C ARG A 151 19.21 4.63 -8.42
N GLN A 152 19.68 4.71 -7.18
CA GLN A 152 21.11 4.67 -6.86
C GLN A 152 21.72 3.34 -7.30
N GLU A 153 21.12 2.22 -6.89
CA GLU A 153 21.59 0.88 -7.23
C GLU A 153 21.62 0.64 -8.75
N THR A 154 20.59 1.10 -9.48
CA THR A 154 20.56 1.01 -10.94
C THR A 154 21.66 1.87 -11.58
N THR A 155 21.89 3.07 -11.06
CA THR A 155 22.93 3.98 -11.55
C THR A 155 24.33 3.41 -11.32
N GLU A 156 24.57 2.82 -10.15
CA GLU A 156 25.83 2.16 -9.81
C GLU A 156 26.10 0.97 -10.73
N LYS A 157 25.11 0.10 -10.95
CA LYS A 157 25.25 -1.03 -11.89
C LYS A 157 25.49 -0.59 -13.31
N LEU A 158 24.75 0.42 -13.80
CA LEU A 158 24.98 0.96 -15.13
C LEU A 158 26.40 1.54 -15.23
N THR A 159 26.85 2.28 -14.22
CA THR A 159 28.21 2.83 -14.18
C THR A 159 29.25 1.72 -14.21
N GLN A 160 29.04 0.63 -13.46
CA GLN A 160 29.90 -0.54 -13.47
C GLN A 160 29.93 -1.20 -14.86
N LEU A 161 28.77 -1.46 -15.48
CA LEU A 161 28.66 -2.05 -16.81
C LEU A 161 29.35 -1.17 -17.87
N TYR A 162 29.13 0.15 -17.83
CA TYR A 162 29.81 1.07 -18.74
C TYR A 162 31.32 1.10 -18.50
N SER A 163 31.79 1.04 -17.25
CA SER A 163 33.23 0.97 -16.96
C SER A 163 33.83 -0.32 -17.52
N GLU A 164 33.19 -1.47 -17.31
CA GLU A 164 33.65 -2.76 -17.83
C GLU A 164 33.61 -2.81 -19.37
N GLN A 165 32.59 -2.21 -19.99
CA GLN A 165 32.44 -2.18 -21.44
C GLN A 165 33.41 -1.19 -22.10
N LEU A 166 33.62 0.00 -21.52
CA LEU A 166 34.61 0.97 -21.99
C LEU A 166 36.03 0.43 -21.84
N ILE A 167 36.31 -0.38 -20.83
CA ILE A 167 37.60 -1.08 -20.68
C ILE A 167 37.81 -2.13 -21.79
N ARG A 168 36.74 -2.72 -22.33
CA ARG A 168 36.83 -3.82 -23.32
C ARG A 168 36.72 -3.36 -24.78
N CYS A 169 36.03 -2.26 -25.06
CA CYS A 169 35.91 -1.73 -26.41
C CYS A 169 37.15 -0.92 -26.78
N LYS A 170 38.05 -1.54 -27.55
CA LYS A 170 39.14 -0.83 -28.19
C LYS A 170 38.58 -0.09 -29.40
N PHE A 171 38.94 1.18 -29.53
CA PHE A 171 38.57 2.02 -30.67
C PHE A 171 39.83 2.50 -31.38
N CYS A 172 39.77 2.62 -32.70
CA CYS A 172 40.82 3.27 -33.45
C CYS A 172 40.92 4.75 -33.06
N ALA A 173 42.04 5.19 -32.49
CA ALA A 173 42.22 6.57 -32.04
C ALA A 173 42.09 7.59 -33.19
N ALA A 174 42.41 7.19 -34.42
CA ALA A 174 42.35 8.05 -35.60
C ALA A 174 40.94 8.19 -36.22
N CYS A 175 40.12 7.13 -36.18
CA CYS A 175 38.85 7.10 -36.93
C CYS A 175 37.63 6.68 -36.10
N GLY A 176 37.81 6.39 -34.82
CA GLY A 176 36.74 6.07 -33.86
C GLY A 176 36.05 4.71 -34.08
N LYS A 177 36.47 3.90 -35.06
CA LYS A 177 35.86 2.58 -35.31
C LYS A 177 36.23 1.60 -34.20
N ALA A 178 35.24 0.91 -33.65
CA ALA A 178 35.42 -0.14 -32.65
C ALA A 178 35.95 -1.45 -33.27
N ASP A 179 36.68 -2.22 -32.47
CA ASP A 179 37.08 -3.60 -32.79
C ASP A 179 35.82 -4.45 -33.05
N GLY A 180 35.69 -5.05 -34.24
CA GLY A 180 34.54 -5.90 -34.62
C GLY A 180 33.65 -5.39 -35.77
N LYS A 181 33.69 -4.10 -36.13
CA LYS A 181 33.14 -3.66 -37.43
C LYS A 181 34.18 -3.98 -38.50
N LYS A 182 34.01 -5.09 -39.23
CA LYS A 182 34.84 -5.57 -40.37
C LYS A 182 35.54 -4.43 -41.14
N THR A 183 36.67 -3.96 -40.61
CA THR A 183 37.71 -3.29 -41.38
C THR A 183 38.58 -4.40 -41.94
N GLY A 184 39.11 -4.27 -43.14
CA GLY A 184 39.76 -5.37 -43.88
C GLY A 184 40.95 -6.07 -43.17
N SER A 185 41.38 -5.63 -41.99
CA SER A 185 42.32 -6.30 -41.08
C SER A 185 41.58 -6.74 -39.80
N GLY A 186 41.62 -8.03 -39.50
CA GLY A 186 40.78 -8.71 -38.49
C GLY A 186 41.09 -8.45 -37.00
N SER A 187 41.62 -7.29 -36.61
CA SER A 187 41.71 -6.82 -35.22
C SER A 187 42.37 -5.43 -35.20
N LEU A 188 42.04 -4.59 -34.22
CA LEU A 188 42.78 -3.34 -34.02
C LEU A 188 44.23 -3.65 -33.62
N MET A 189 45.17 -2.94 -34.24
CA MET A 189 46.60 -2.98 -33.93
C MET A 189 46.96 -1.93 -32.87
N VAL A 190 47.75 -2.31 -31.88
CA VAL A 190 48.20 -1.43 -30.79
C VAL A 190 49.48 -0.67 -31.17
N CYS A 191 49.64 0.55 -30.69
CA CYS A 191 50.88 1.31 -30.82
C CYS A 191 52.02 0.57 -30.13
N SER A 192 53.13 0.32 -30.85
CA SER A 192 54.26 -0.45 -30.32
C SER A 192 55.08 0.28 -29.24
N GLY A 193 54.92 1.59 -29.09
CA GLY A 193 55.61 2.38 -28.06
C GLY A 193 54.87 2.36 -26.74
N CYS A 194 53.71 3.02 -26.70
CA CYS A 194 52.94 3.19 -25.48
C CYS A 194 52.07 1.99 -25.09
N LEU A 195 51.79 1.07 -26.03
CA LEU A 195 50.87 -0.06 -25.87
C LEU A 195 49.44 0.30 -25.42
N ASP A 196 49.06 1.59 -25.48
CA ASP A 196 47.81 2.12 -24.93
C ASP A 196 46.81 2.55 -26.02
N CYS A 197 47.31 3.05 -27.17
CA CYS A 197 46.49 3.47 -28.30
C CYS A 197 46.30 2.36 -29.35
N TRP A 198 45.07 2.19 -29.84
CA TRP A 198 44.69 1.17 -30.82
C TRP A 198 44.32 1.82 -32.17
N TYR A 199 44.56 1.13 -33.29
CA TYR A 199 44.34 1.61 -34.66
C TYR A 199 43.80 0.51 -35.57
N CYS A 200 42.97 0.83 -36.56
CA CYS A 200 42.51 -0.16 -37.53
C CYS A 200 43.65 -0.70 -38.41
N ASP A 201 44.55 0.20 -38.79
CA ASP A 201 45.64 -0.05 -39.72
C ASP A 201 46.77 0.97 -39.50
N ARG A 202 47.89 0.76 -40.18
CA ARG A 202 49.04 1.68 -40.14
C ARG A 202 48.70 3.08 -40.67
N GLY A 203 47.76 3.19 -41.61
CA GLY A 203 47.33 4.49 -42.14
C GLY A 203 46.63 5.34 -41.09
N CYS A 204 45.77 4.72 -40.28
CA CYS A 204 45.16 5.35 -39.11
C CYS A 204 46.22 5.78 -38.09
N GLN A 205 47.18 4.91 -37.77
CA GLN A 205 48.27 5.24 -36.86
C GLN A 205 49.08 6.47 -37.34
N LEU A 206 49.44 6.52 -38.62
CA LEU A 206 50.22 7.63 -39.17
C LEU A 206 49.43 8.94 -39.20
N ARG A 207 48.12 8.92 -39.48
CA ARG A 207 47.28 10.12 -39.44
C ARG A 207 47.15 10.71 -38.04
N ASP A 208 47.02 9.86 -37.02
CA ASP A 208 46.94 10.31 -35.63
C ASP A 208 48.32 10.59 -35.03
N TRP A 209 49.41 10.16 -35.69
CA TRP A 209 50.77 10.24 -35.16
C TRP A 209 51.19 11.66 -34.79
N GLU A 210 50.81 12.67 -35.57
CA GLU A 210 51.13 14.08 -35.27
C GLU A 210 50.59 14.52 -33.90
N ARG A 211 49.43 13.99 -33.51
CA ARG A 211 48.81 14.26 -32.21
C ARG A 211 49.31 13.28 -31.15
N HIS A 212 49.32 11.98 -31.47
CA HIS A 212 49.68 10.91 -30.54
C HIS A 212 51.14 10.98 -30.09
N ASN A 213 52.07 11.42 -30.95
CA ASN A 213 53.50 11.44 -30.62
C ASN A 213 53.86 12.28 -29.40
N VAL A 214 53.06 13.32 -29.10
CA VAL A 214 53.29 14.24 -27.98
C VAL A 214 53.07 13.52 -26.65
N ASP A 215 52.05 12.66 -26.61
CA ASP A 215 51.65 11.90 -25.42
C ASP A 215 52.16 10.45 -25.45
N CYS A 216 52.91 10.06 -26.50
CA CYS A 216 53.43 8.71 -26.65
C CYS A 216 54.62 8.49 -25.72
N LYS A 217 54.40 7.76 -24.62
CA LYS A 217 55.44 7.31 -23.71
C LYS A 217 56.21 6.13 -24.32
N PHE A 218 57.11 6.42 -25.25
CA PHE A 218 58.05 5.45 -25.83
C PHE A 218 59.22 5.15 -24.90
#